data_AF-A0A161J9C2-F1
#
_entry.id   AF-A0A161J9C2-F1
#
_cell.length_a   1.000
_cell.length_b   1.000
_cell.length_c   1.000
_cell.angle_alpha   90.00
_cell.angle_beta   90.00
_cell.angle_gamma   90.00
#
_symmetry.space_group_name_H-M   'P 1'
#
loop_
_entity.id
_entity.type
_entity.pdbx_description
1 polymer ?
#
loop_
_entity_poly.entity_id
_entity_poly.type
_entity_poly.pdbx_seq_one_letter_code
_entity_poly.pdbx_strand_id
1 'polypeptide(L)'
;MNEVRDPELLDERTHDGTWLLDLRIPPELAHFPGHFPGAPVVPGVLQVQWALALAAPRLAIAPHCREMEALKFQRLLRPGDVVQLELRLDRERGKLHFAYRLDDQHCSSGRLRVELRA
;
A
#
# COMPACT_ATOMS: atom_id res chain seq x y z
N MET A 1 -4.30 21.24 -13.83
CA MET A 1 -5.21 20.25 -13.19
C MET A 1 -4.35 19.41 -12.27
N ASN A 2 -4.70 19.31 -10.98
CA ASN A 2 -3.90 18.56 -10.02
C ASN A 2 -4.12 17.06 -10.27
N GLU A 3 -3.04 16.33 -10.47
CA GLU A 3 -3.08 14.91 -10.85
C GLU A 3 -3.19 14.04 -9.59
N VAL A 4 -4.25 13.23 -9.45
CA VAL A 4 -4.45 12.36 -8.29
C VAL A 4 -3.60 11.10 -8.43
N ARG A 5 -2.64 10.89 -7.53
CA ARG A 5 -1.64 9.80 -7.59
C ARG A 5 -1.63 8.86 -6.38
N ASP A 6 -2.33 9.25 -5.32
CA ASP A 6 -2.33 8.56 -4.04
C ASP A 6 -3.76 8.12 -3.66
N PRO A 7 -3.90 7.07 -2.82
CA PRO A 7 -5.19 6.68 -2.29
C PRO A 7 -5.66 7.72 -1.26
N GLU A 8 -6.97 7.85 -1.11
CA GLU A 8 -7.57 8.64 -0.04
C GLU A 8 -7.62 7.80 1.23
N LEU A 9 -7.04 8.30 2.33
CA LEU A 9 -7.15 7.67 3.64
C LEU A 9 -8.52 8.00 4.26
N LEU A 10 -9.33 6.96 4.53
CA LEU A 10 -10.67 7.09 5.09
C LEU A 10 -10.67 6.96 6.61
N ASP A 11 -9.93 5.98 7.11
CA ASP A 11 -9.80 5.69 8.53
C ASP A 11 -8.42 5.09 8.82
N GLU A 12 -7.94 5.26 10.05
CA GLU A 12 -6.75 4.60 10.54
C GLU A 12 -6.90 4.15 11.99
N ARG A 13 -6.39 2.95 12.27
CA ARG A 13 -6.38 2.37 13.61
C ARG A 13 -5.13 1.55 13.83
N THR A 14 -4.77 1.37 15.09
CA THR A 14 -3.65 0.53 15.50
C THR A 14 -4.13 -0.56 16.44
N HIS A 15 -3.65 -1.78 16.23
CA HIS A 15 -3.89 -2.92 17.09
C HIS A 15 -2.64 -3.80 17.16
N ASP A 16 -2.14 -4.10 18.36
CA ASP A 16 -0.99 -4.97 18.60
C ASP A 16 0.25 -4.66 17.73
N GLY A 17 0.60 -3.36 17.63
CA GLY A 17 1.75 -2.90 16.85
C GLY A 17 1.57 -2.99 15.32
N THR A 18 0.35 -3.25 14.87
CA THR A 18 -0.06 -3.29 13.46
C THR A 18 -0.97 -2.11 13.17
N TRP A 19 -0.68 -1.38 12.09
CA TRP A 19 -1.54 -0.32 11.58
C TRP A 19 -2.50 -0.89 10.55
N LEU A 20 -3.77 -0.51 10.65
CA LEU A 20 -4.82 -0.81 9.68
C LEU A 20 -5.33 0.51 9.12
N LEU A 21 -5.21 0.67 7.81
CA LEU A 21 -5.62 1.88 7.09
C LEU A 21 -6.71 1.51 6.10
N ASP A 22 -7.87 2.13 6.20
CA ASP A 22 -8.91 1.98 5.18
C ASP A 22 -8.70 3.06 4.13
N LEU A 23 -8.56 2.63 2.87
CA LEU A 23 -8.13 3.45 1.75
C LEU A 23 -9.17 3.38 0.63
N ARG A 24 -9.57 4.52 0.09
CA ARG A 24 -10.30 4.57 -1.18
C ARG A 24 -9.32 4.79 -2.32
N ILE A 25 -9.44 3.99 -3.37
CA ILE A 25 -8.72 4.21 -4.63
C ILE A 25 -9.53 5.19 -5.47
N PRO A 26 -9.06 6.44 -5.68
CA PRO A 26 -9.82 7.43 -6.45
C PRO A 26 -10.09 6.93 -7.88
N PRO A 27 -11.33 7.06 -8.39
CA PRO A 27 -11.64 6.76 -9.79
C PRO A 27 -10.78 7.54 -10.79
N GLU A 28 -10.35 8.74 -10.41
CA GLU A 28 -9.57 9.68 -11.21
C GLU A 28 -8.05 9.47 -11.11
N LEU A 29 -7.60 8.37 -10.47
CA LEU A 29 -6.17 8.10 -10.32
C LEU A 29 -5.49 8.12 -11.69
N ALA A 30 -4.52 9.01 -11.86
CA ALA A 30 -4.02 9.41 -13.17
C ALA A 30 -3.21 8.36 -13.92
N HIS A 31 -3.05 7.18 -13.33
CA HIS A 31 -2.36 6.04 -13.93
C HIS A 31 -3.26 5.19 -14.84
N PHE A 32 -4.55 5.54 -14.97
CA PHE A 32 -5.50 4.80 -15.81
C PHE A 32 -5.54 5.13 -17.31
N PRO A 33 -5.11 6.30 -17.82
CA PRO A 33 -4.97 6.50 -19.26
C PRO A 33 -3.90 5.57 -19.83
N GLY A 34 -4.32 4.41 -20.34
CA GLY A 34 -3.46 3.41 -20.97
C GLY A 34 -3.16 2.13 -20.15
N HIS A 35 -3.67 1.96 -18.93
CA HIS A 35 -3.39 0.78 -18.08
C HIS A 35 -4.63 0.23 -17.35
N PHE A 36 -5.59 -0.42 -18.01
CA PHE A 36 -5.67 -0.82 -19.42
C PHE A 36 -6.95 -0.22 -20.03
N PRO A 37 -7.01 0.10 -21.34
CA PRO A 37 -8.24 0.56 -21.98
C PRO A 37 -9.40 -0.41 -21.71
N GLY A 38 -10.46 0.07 -21.04
CA GLY A 38 -11.63 -0.73 -20.66
C GLY A 38 -11.50 -1.57 -19.38
N ALA A 39 -10.31 -1.69 -18.79
CA ALA A 39 -10.06 -2.44 -17.55
C ALA A 39 -8.95 -1.78 -16.70
N PRO A 40 -9.19 -0.60 -16.12
CA PRO A 40 -8.20 0.08 -15.27
C PRO A 40 -7.87 -0.75 -14.03
N VAL A 41 -6.57 -0.93 -13.75
CA VAL A 41 -6.09 -1.63 -12.55
C VAL A 41 -4.93 -0.88 -11.93
N VAL A 42 -4.84 -0.89 -10.60
CA VAL A 42 -3.73 -0.26 -9.89
C VAL A 42 -2.44 -1.05 -10.13
N PRO A 43 -1.38 -0.44 -10.71
CA PRO A 43 -0.09 -1.09 -10.88
C PRO A 43 0.50 -1.56 -9.54
N GLY A 44 1.14 -2.73 -9.53
CA GLY A 44 1.74 -3.29 -8.32
C GLY A 44 2.79 -2.37 -7.68
N VAL A 45 3.52 -1.60 -8.48
CA VAL A 45 4.50 -0.61 -7.99
C VAL A 45 3.85 0.52 -7.19
N LEU A 46 2.63 0.96 -7.55
CA LEU A 46 1.92 1.98 -6.77
C LEU A 46 1.49 1.42 -5.42
N GLN A 47 1.03 0.18 -5.37
CA GLN A 47 0.68 -0.47 -4.10
C GLN A 47 1.89 -0.54 -3.15
N VAL A 48 3.09 -0.83 -3.67
CA VAL A 48 4.33 -0.79 -2.88
C VAL A 48 4.68 0.64 -2.44
N GLN A 49 4.56 1.61 -3.35
CA GLN A 49 4.82 3.02 -3.05
C GLN A 49 3.90 3.55 -1.94
N TRP A 50 2.60 3.28 -2.04
CA TRP A 50 1.61 3.68 -1.04
C TRP A 50 1.89 3.01 0.31
N ALA A 51 2.20 1.72 0.32
CA ALA A 51 2.57 1.02 1.55
C ALA A 51 3.78 1.67 2.24
N LEU A 52 4.83 2.00 1.49
CA LEU A 52 6.03 2.68 2.02
C LEU A 52 5.73 4.10 2.50
N ALA A 53 5.01 4.89 1.71
CA ALA A 53 4.67 6.27 2.02
C ALA A 53 3.79 6.37 3.27
N LEU A 54 2.83 5.47 3.42
CA LEU A 54 1.94 5.42 4.57
C LEU A 54 2.63 4.82 5.81
N ALA A 55 3.52 3.84 5.63
CA ALA A 55 4.31 3.26 6.72
C ALA A 55 5.33 4.23 7.32
N ALA A 56 6.03 5.00 6.48
CA ALA A 56 7.15 5.84 6.89
C ALA A 56 6.89 6.74 8.11
N PRO A 57 5.85 7.61 8.13
CA PRO A 57 5.57 8.45 9.29
C PRO A 57 5.03 7.65 10.49
N ARG A 58 4.34 6.54 10.25
CA ARG A 58 3.66 5.73 11.30
C ARG A 58 4.60 4.80 12.05
N LEU A 59 5.64 4.33 11.38
CA LEU A 59 6.54 3.29 11.89
C LEU A 59 7.97 3.81 12.12
N ALA A 60 8.21 5.11 11.87
CA ALA A 60 9.51 5.77 11.91
C ALA A 60 10.54 5.02 11.06
N ILE A 61 10.24 4.89 9.76
CA ILE A 61 11.11 4.26 8.76
C ILE A 61 11.31 5.18 7.55
N ALA A 62 12.32 4.91 6.74
CA ALA A 62 12.51 5.57 5.46
C ALA A 62 11.33 5.28 4.49
N PRO A 63 10.91 6.23 3.65
CA PRO A 63 9.85 6.06 2.64
C PRO A 63 10.33 5.27 1.41
N HIS A 64 11.42 4.52 1.55
CA HIS A 64 11.99 3.67 0.51
C HIS A 64 12.46 2.36 1.13
N CYS A 65 12.48 1.30 0.32
CA CYS A 65 13.08 0.02 0.69
C CYS A 65 14.44 -0.16 0.02
N ARG A 66 15.33 -0.91 0.66
CA ARG A 66 16.58 -1.38 0.04
C ARG A 66 16.37 -2.59 -0.85
N GLU A 67 15.41 -3.44 -0.47
CA GLU A 67 15.18 -4.73 -1.10
C GLU A 67 13.71 -5.13 -0.97
N MET A 68 13.18 -5.73 -2.03
CA MET A 68 11.86 -6.36 -2.05
C MET A 68 12.05 -7.87 -1.90
N GLU A 69 11.89 -8.40 -0.68
CA GLU A 69 12.18 -9.82 -0.40
C GLU A 69 11.06 -10.75 -0.91
N ALA A 70 9.82 -10.28 -0.88
CA ALA A 70 8.67 -11.02 -1.35
C ALA A 70 7.57 -10.05 -1.78
N LEU A 71 6.96 -10.32 -2.93
CA LEU A 71 5.76 -9.65 -3.41
C LEU A 71 4.79 -10.70 -3.97
N LYS A 72 3.52 -10.57 -3.62
CA LYS A 72 2.46 -11.44 -4.13
C LYS A 72 1.26 -10.59 -4.50
N PHE A 73 0.82 -10.68 -5.76
CA PHE A 73 -0.38 -10.03 -6.27
C PHE A 73 -1.36 -11.11 -6.72
N GLN A 74 -2.49 -11.24 -6.03
CA GLN A 74 -3.46 -12.32 -6.19
C GLN A 74 -4.81 -11.82 -6.72
N ARG A 75 -5.20 -10.59 -6.36
CA ARG A 75 -6.42 -9.94 -6.86
C ARG A 75 -6.09 -8.52 -7.30
N LEU A 76 -6.78 -8.08 -8.35
CA LEU A 76 -6.65 -6.75 -8.91
C LEU A 76 -7.34 -5.75 -8.00
N LEU A 77 -6.67 -4.63 -7.75
CA LEU A 77 -7.29 -3.43 -7.20
C LEU A 77 -7.71 -2.52 -8.37
N ARG A 78 -8.90 -1.95 -8.27
CA ARG A 78 -9.56 -1.16 -9.31
C ARG A 78 -9.94 0.24 -8.79
N PRO A 79 -10.15 1.20 -9.70
CA PRO A 79 -10.73 2.48 -9.32
C PRO A 79 -12.07 2.31 -8.58
N GLY A 80 -12.24 3.06 -7.50
CA GLY A 80 -13.43 3.00 -6.64
C GLY A 80 -13.36 1.96 -5.52
N ASP A 81 -12.42 1.01 -5.56
CA ASP A 81 -12.27 0.02 -4.49
C ASP A 81 -11.95 0.72 -3.15
N VAL A 82 -12.56 0.20 -2.08
CA VAL A 82 -12.21 0.53 -0.70
C VAL A 82 -11.47 -0.66 -0.11
N VAL A 83 -10.19 -0.48 0.19
CA VAL A 83 -9.28 -1.54 0.63
C VAL A 83 -8.76 -1.27 2.02
N GLN A 84 -8.48 -2.34 2.76
CA GLN A 84 -7.73 -2.24 4.02
C GLN A 84 -6.26 -2.55 3.75
N LEU A 85 -5.38 -1.65 4.16
CA LEU A 85 -3.93 -1.83 4.18
C LEU A 85 -3.46 -2.11 5.60
N GLU A 86 -2.91 -3.30 5.80
CA GLU A 86 -2.23 -3.70 7.02
C GLU A 86 -0.74 -3.38 6.91
N LEU A 87 -0.15 -2.76 7.93
CA LEU A 87 1.28 -2.43 8.01
C LEU A 87 1.86 -2.89 9.36
N ARG A 88 2.92 -3.70 9.30
CA ARG A 88 3.62 -4.19 10.49
C ARG A 88 5.13 -4.11 10.29
N LEU A 89 5.83 -3.55 11.26
CA LEU A 89 7.29 -3.46 11.26
C LEU A 89 7.90 -4.51 12.19
N ASP A 90 8.74 -5.38 11.64
CA ASP A 90 9.73 -6.13 12.39
C ASP A 90 10.96 -5.23 12.58
N ARG A 91 11.05 -4.57 13.74
CA ARG A 91 12.10 -3.59 14.04
C ARG A 91 13.48 -4.24 14.14
N GLU A 92 13.57 -5.41 14.76
CA GLU A 92 14.85 -6.11 14.95
C GLU A 92 15.49 -6.50 13.62
N ARG A 93 14.66 -6.87 12.64
CA ARG A 93 15.13 -7.29 11.31
C ARG A 93 15.10 -6.20 10.26
N GLY A 94 14.53 -5.03 10.58
CA GLY A 94 14.32 -3.93 9.64
C GLY A 94 13.42 -4.32 8.47
N LYS A 95 12.29 -5.01 8.75
CA LYS A 95 11.37 -5.51 7.72
C LYS A 95 9.98 -4.92 7.85
N LEU A 96 9.53 -4.22 6.82
CA LEU A 96 8.13 -3.83 6.67
C LEU A 96 7.36 -4.99 6.03
N HIS A 97 6.30 -5.41 6.68
CA HIS A 97 5.27 -6.27 6.12
C HIS A 97 4.06 -5.41 5.75
N PHE A 98 3.52 -5.60 4.55
CA PHE A 98 2.26 -4.98 4.16
C PHE A 98 1.31 -6.02 3.54
N ALA A 99 0.00 -5.80 3.70
CA ALA A 99 -1.03 -6.58 3.03
C ALA A 99 -2.25 -5.71 2.69
N TYR A 100 -2.76 -5.84 1.47
CA TYR A 100 -4.02 -5.24 1.02
C TYR A 100 -5.12 -6.29 1.03
N ARG A 101 -6.29 -5.91 1.54
CA ARG A 101 -7.51 -6.71 1.51
C ARG A 101 -8.68 -5.91 0.93
N LEU A 102 -9.55 -6.60 0.19
CA LEU A 102 -10.83 -6.10 -0.31
C LEU A 102 -11.89 -7.11 0.10
N ASP A 103 -12.90 -6.68 0.85
CA ASP A 103 -13.95 -7.55 1.40
C ASP A 103 -13.38 -8.79 2.12
N ASP A 104 -12.44 -8.57 3.05
CA ASP A 104 -11.67 -9.59 3.79
C ASP A 104 -10.77 -10.52 2.97
N GLN A 105 -10.82 -10.44 1.63
CA GLN A 105 -9.98 -11.26 0.75
C GLN A 105 -8.63 -10.62 0.50
N HIS A 106 -7.56 -11.41 0.56
CA HIS A 106 -6.21 -10.94 0.24
C HIS A 106 -6.07 -10.55 -1.23
N CYS A 107 -5.65 -9.32 -1.48
CA CYS A 107 -5.39 -8.80 -2.83
C CYS A 107 -3.90 -8.83 -3.17
N SER A 108 -3.08 -8.24 -2.30
CA SER A 108 -1.64 -8.24 -2.46
C SER A 108 -0.94 -8.17 -1.11
N SER A 109 0.34 -8.53 -1.08
CA SER A 109 1.15 -8.46 0.13
C SER A 109 2.62 -8.39 -0.22
N GLY A 110 3.43 -7.84 0.69
CA GLY A 110 4.87 -7.85 0.52
C GLY A 110 5.66 -7.77 1.82
N ARG A 111 6.95 -8.08 1.68
CA ARG A 111 7.96 -7.93 2.72
C ARG A 111 9.15 -7.17 2.16
N LEU A 112 9.46 -6.04 2.77
CA LEU A 112 10.44 -5.08 2.28
C LEU A 112 11.51 -4.85 3.35
N ARG A 113 12.78 -4.84 2.96
CA ARG A 113 13.87 -4.40 3.83
C ARG A 113 13.89 -2.88 3.86
N VAL A 114 13.73 -2.29 5.03
CA VAL A 114 13.62 -0.84 5.24
C VAL A 114 14.66 -0.36 6.25
N GLU A 115 14.89 0.94 6.26
CA GLU A 115 15.76 1.60 7.23
C GLU A 115 14.92 2.23 8.32
N LEU A 116 15.31 2.03 9.58
CA LEU A 116 14.71 2.75 10.70
C LEU A 116 15.19 4.21 10.68
N ARG A 117 14.29 5.13 11.02
CA ARG A 117 14.64 6.52 11.31
C ARG A 117 14.83 6.66 12.82
N ALA A 118 15.93 7.31 13.19
CA ALA A 118 16.25 7.67 14.58
C ALA A 118 15.32 8.77 15.09
#